data_AF-A0AAD4E2L9-F1
#
_entry.id   AF-A0AAD4E2L9-F1
#
_cell.length_a   1.000
_cell.length_b   1.000
_cell.length_c   1.000
_cell.angle_alpha   90.00
_cell.angle_beta   90.00
_cell.angle_gamma   90.00
#
_symmetry.space_group_name_H-M   'P 1'
#
loop_
_entity.id
_entity.type
_entity.pdbx_description
1 polymer ?
#
loop_
_entity_poly.entity_id
_entity_poly.type
_entity_poly.pdbx_seq_one_letter_code
_entity_poly.pdbx_strand_id
1 'polypeptide(L)'
;VQLLKNIWEANNNMDKRHLQQQKNDDREEQAPHQHLEDNKQERLNQEHANEEEDTHKEEWKKNKYKYIPTQNTGIPDEPAITPSSYALCKLDKEEYVELWYFTNNGLDEASIKKTINDDAMVLSTLVDGSTVWISSASVGSARCHNPITN
;
A
#
# COMPACT_ATOMS: atom_id res chain seq x y z
N VAL A 1 2.57 -34.83 -80.09
CA VAL A 1 2.45 -34.54 -78.64
C VAL A 1 3.79 -34.13 -78.01
N GLN A 2 4.91 -34.81 -78.31
CA GLN A 2 6.22 -34.51 -77.68
C GLN A 2 6.77 -33.09 -77.97
N LEU A 3 6.61 -32.57 -79.20
CA LEU A 3 7.10 -31.25 -79.57
C LEU A 3 6.46 -30.12 -78.75
N LEU A 4 5.13 -30.17 -78.55
CA LEU A 4 4.40 -29.19 -77.76
C LEU A 4 4.80 -29.23 -76.29
N LYS A 5 5.06 -30.43 -75.75
CA LYS A 5 5.54 -30.59 -74.38
C LYS A 5 6.91 -29.93 -74.18
N ASN A 6 7.84 -30.16 -75.11
CA ASN A 6 9.17 -29.57 -75.05
C ASN A 6 9.12 -28.02 -75.17
N ILE A 7 8.26 -27.48 -76.03
CA ILE A 7 8.07 -26.02 -76.19
C ILE A 7 7.50 -25.41 -74.89
N TRP A 8 6.50 -26.05 -74.30
CA TRP A 8 5.90 -25.58 -73.05
C TRP A 8 6.91 -25.61 -71.90
N GLU A 9 7.69 -26.69 -71.79
CA GLU A 9 8.69 -26.86 -70.74
C GLU A 9 9.82 -25.83 -70.87
N ALA A 10 10.26 -25.54 -72.09
CA ALA A 10 11.22 -24.47 -72.36
C ALA A 10 10.69 -23.10 -71.93
N ASN A 11 9.43 -22.77 -72.27
CA ASN A 11 8.84 -21.48 -71.91
C ASN A 11 8.63 -21.36 -70.40
N ASN A 12 8.10 -22.39 -69.75
CA ASN A 12 7.93 -22.43 -68.29
C ASN A 12 9.28 -22.29 -67.56
N ASN A 13 10.34 -22.91 -68.08
CA ASN A 13 11.69 -22.76 -67.50
C ASN A 13 12.29 -21.37 -67.75
N MET A 14 11.92 -20.69 -68.82
CA MET A 14 12.26 -19.27 -69.01
C MET A 14 11.51 -18.38 -68.02
N ASP A 15 10.20 -18.57 -67.88
CA ASP A 15 9.37 -17.78 -66.95
C ASP A 15 9.84 -17.95 -65.50
N LYS A 16 10.15 -19.19 -65.09
CA LYS A 16 10.72 -19.47 -63.77
C LYS A 16 12.05 -18.74 -63.55
N ARG A 17 12.93 -18.74 -64.56
CA ARG A 17 14.21 -18.03 -64.47
C ARG A 17 14.02 -16.51 -64.38
N HIS A 18 13.09 -15.96 -65.16
CA HIS A 18 12.76 -14.54 -65.11
C HIS A 18 12.21 -14.14 -63.73
N LEU A 19 11.26 -14.90 -63.19
CA LEU A 19 10.70 -14.66 -61.85
C LEU A 19 11.75 -14.81 -60.75
N GLN A 20 12.68 -15.76 -60.89
CA GLN A 20 13.77 -15.95 -59.95
C GLN A 20 14.74 -14.78 -59.99
N GLN A 21 15.06 -14.28 -61.18
CA GLN A 21 15.92 -13.12 -61.36
C GLN A 21 15.30 -11.88 -60.71
N GLN A 22 14.03 -11.61 -61.01
CA GLN A 22 13.32 -10.47 -60.44
C GLN A 22 13.29 -10.51 -58.90
N LYS A 23 13.03 -11.69 -58.31
CA LYS A 23 13.08 -11.87 -56.85
C LYS A 23 14.47 -11.63 -56.25
N ASN A 24 15.52 -11.95 -56.99
CA ASN A 24 16.89 -11.73 -56.53
C ASN A 24 17.23 -10.23 -56.61
N ASP A 25 16.87 -9.57 -57.71
CA ASP A 25 17.08 -8.14 -57.90
C ASP A 25 16.30 -7.34 -56.84
N ASP A 26 15.02 -7.65 -56.64
CA ASP A 26 14.18 -7.03 -55.60
C ASP A 26 14.77 -7.22 -54.19
N ARG A 27 15.36 -8.40 -53.91
CA ARG A 27 16.00 -8.69 -52.62
C ARG A 27 17.30 -7.92 -52.45
N GLU A 28 18.11 -7.81 -53.49
CA GLU A 28 19.39 -7.11 -53.46
C GLU A 28 19.19 -5.60 -53.30
N GLU A 29 18.12 -5.06 -53.90
CA GLU A 29 17.70 -3.66 -53.69
C GLU A 29 17.13 -3.41 -52.28
N GLN A 30 16.35 -4.34 -51.71
CA GLN A 30 15.73 -4.16 -50.40
C GLN A 30 16.64 -4.47 -49.21
N ALA A 31 17.60 -5.39 -49.35
CA ALA A 31 18.53 -5.78 -48.29
C ALA A 31 19.29 -4.60 -47.65
N PRO A 32 19.88 -3.64 -48.41
CA PRO A 32 20.58 -2.51 -47.80
C PRO A 32 19.62 -1.56 -47.07
N HIS A 33 18.40 -1.37 -47.59
CA HIS A 33 17.38 -0.55 -46.94
C HIS A 33 16.93 -1.15 -45.61
N GLN A 34 16.61 -2.45 -45.59
CA GLN A 34 16.25 -3.16 -44.37
C GLN A 34 17.38 -3.14 -43.34
N HIS A 35 18.61 -3.44 -43.76
CA HIS A 35 19.77 -3.42 -42.86
C HIS A 35 20.01 -2.03 -42.25
N LEU A 36 19.80 -0.96 -43.01
CA LEU A 36 19.93 0.41 -42.51
C LEU A 36 18.84 0.76 -41.49
N GLU A 37 17.59 0.35 -41.75
CA GLU A 37 16.47 0.55 -40.84
C GLU A 37 16.66 -0.22 -39.54
N ASP A 38 17.06 -1.50 -39.63
CA ASP A 38 17.35 -2.34 -38.47
C ASP A 38 18.47 -1.74 -37.63
N ASN A 39 19.56 -1.29 -38.26
CA ASN A 39 20.67 -0.66 -37.56
C ASN A 39 20.24 0.65 -36.87
N LYS A 40 19.40 1.45 -37.54
CA LYS A 40 18.86 2.68 -36.95
C LYS A 40 17.97 2.36 -35.76
N GLN A 41 17.12 1.35 -35.86
CA GLN A 41 16.25 0.94 -34.77
C GLN A 41 17.04 0.42 -33.58
N GLU A 42 18.07 -0.39 -33.82
CA GLU A 42 18.94 -0.90 -32.76
C GLU A 42 19.67 0.24 -32.03
N ARG A 43 20.18 1.22 -32.78
CA ARG A 43 20.79 2.42 -32.18
C ARG A 43 19.81 3.21 -31.33
N LEU A 44 18.59 3.41 -31.79
CA LEU A 44 17.55 4.11 -31.01
C LEU A 44 17.19 3.33 -29.74
N ASN A 45 17.06 2.01 -29.83
CA ASN A 45 16.79 1.16 -28.67
C ASN A 45 17.93 1.25 -27.65
N GLN A 46 19.18 1.24 -28.13
CA GLN A 46 20.35 1.34 -27.26
C GLN A 46 20.47 2.72 -26.62
N GLU A 47 20.21 3.79 -27.36
CA GLU A 47 20.16 5.16 -26.82
C GLU A 47 19.09 5.28 -25.73
N HIS A 48 17.88 4.75 -25.97
CA HIS A 48 16.79 4.74 -24.99
C HIS A 48 17.15 3.95 -23.72
N ALA A 49 17.74 2.77 -23.88
CA ALA A 49 18.19 1.95 -22.75
C ALA A 49 19.27 2.67 -21.91
N ASN A 50 20.19 3.37 -22.56
CA ASN A 50 21.22 4.15 -21.87
C ASN A 50 20.60 5.34 -21.13
N GLU A 51 19.64 6.07 -21.75
CA GLU A 51 18.92 7.17 -21.11
C GLU A 51 18.12 6.70 -19.89
N GLU A 52 17.44 5.56 -19.98
CA GLU A 52 16.74 4.94 -18.84
C GLU A 52 17.71 4.57 -17.71
N GLU A 53 18.86 3.99 -18.04
CA GLU A 53 19.85 3.63 -17.04
C GLU A 53 20.44 4.87 -16.34
N ASP A 54 20.74 5.93 -17.10
CA ASP A 54 21.28 7.17 -16.57
C ASP A 54 20.26 7.92 -15.71
N THR A 55 19.00 7.99 -16.14
CA THR A 55 17.91 8.56 -15.32
C THR A 55 17.72 7.76 -14.03
N HIS A 56 17.75 6.42 -14.09
CA HIS A 56 17.67 5.59 -12.89
C HIS A 56 18.86 5.82 -11.94
N LYS A 57 20.08 5.94 -12.46
CA LYS A 57 21.27 6.27 -11.66
C LYS A 57 21.17 7.65 -11.02
N GLU A 58 20.67 8.65 -11.74
CA GLU A 58 20.43 9.98 -11.20
C GLU A 58 19.37 9.99 -10.11
N GLU A 59 18.24 9.31 -10.35
CA GLU A 59 17.16 9.16 -9.38
C GLU A 59 17.66 8.46 -8.12
N TRP A 60 18.45 7.40 -8.25
CA TRP A 60 19.05 6.70 -7.11
C TRP A 60 20.02 7.61 -6.32
N LYS A 61 20.82 8.42 -7.01
CA LYS A 61 21.73 9.38 -6.37
C LYS A 61 20.98 10.47 -5.60
N LYS A 62 19.92 11.03 -6.20
CA LYS A 62 19.09 12.10 -5.61
C LYS A 62 18.19 11.56 -4.48
N ASN A 63 17.68 10.34 -4.62
CA ASN A 63 16.71 9.75 -3.71
C ASN A 63 17.17 8.39 -3.15
N LYS A 64 18.30 8.40 -2.47
CA LYS A 64 18.90 7.18 -1.90
C LYS A 64 17.94 6.44 -0.95
N TYR A 65 17.14 7.18 -0.18
CA TYR A 65 16.27 6.60 0.85
C TYR A 65 15.04 5.89 0.31
N LYS A 66 14.50 6.32 -0.85
CA LYS A 66 13.35 5.66 -1.50
C LYS A 66 13.64 4.23 -1.94
N TYR A 67 14.89 3.94 -2.26
CA TYR A 67 15.32 2.63 -2.75
C TYR A 67 15.96 1.74 -1.68
N ILE A 68 15.97 2.18 -0.42
CA ILE A 68 16.38 1.32 0.69
C ILE A 68 15.28 0.27 0.87
N PRO A 69 15.61 -1.04 0.84
CA PRO A 69 14.64 -2.07 1.15
C PRO A 69 14.05 -1.81 2.52
N THR A 70 12.77 -1.48 2.58
CA THR A 70 12.05 -1.42 3.84
C THR A 70 12.02 -2.82 4.42
N GLN A 71 12.37 -2.94 5.70
CA GLN A 71 12.18 -4.21 6.40
C GLN A 71 10.68 -4.51 6.32
N ASN A 72 10.33 -5.62 5.67
CA ASN A 72 8.97 -6.14 5.66
C ASN A 72 8.67 -6.76 7.04
N THR A 73 8.80 -5.96 8.10
CA THR A 73 8.16 -6.22 9.36
C THR A 73 6.68 -6.11 9.07
N GLY A 74 5.99 -7.25 9.09
CA GLY A 74 4.55 -7.31 8.88
C GLY A 74 3.83 -6.31 9.78
N ILE A 75 2.56 -6.05 9.45
CA ILE A 75 1.69 -5.22 10.29
C ILE A 75 1.76 -5.79 11.71
N PRO A 76 2.07 -4.97 12.74
CA PRO A 76 2.02 -5.43 14.12
C PRO A 76 0.63 -6.02 14.38
N ASP A 77 0.60 -7.29 14.79
CA ASP A 77 -0.65 -7.99 15.09
C ASP A 77 -1.30 -7.47 16.38
N GLU A 78 -0.49 -6.79 17.21
CA GLU A 78 -0.95 -6.18 18.45
C GLU A 78 -1.46 -4.74 18.19
N PRO A 79 -2.67 -4.40 18.65
CA PRO A 79 -3.19 -3.05 18.51
C PRO A 79 -2.31 -2.05 19.28
N ALA A 80 -2.16 -0.84 18.73
CA ALA A 80 -1.47 0.24 19.43
C ALA A 80 -2.13 0.50 20.79
N ILE A 81 -1.37 0.33 21.86
CA ILE A 81 -1.84 0.54 23.24
C ILE A 81 -2.18 2.03 23.39
N THR A 82 -3.47 2.34 23.39
CA THR A 82 -3.97 3.69 23.64
C THR A 82 -4.24 3.83 25.13
N PRO A 83 -3.72 4.87 25.82
CA PRO A 83 -4.00 5.08 27.23
C PRO A 83 -5.51 5.16 27.51
N SER A 84 -5.94 4.70 28.68
CA SER A 84 -7.35 4.78 29.07
C SER A 84 -7.85 6.23 29.03
N SER A 85 -9.14 6.42 28.75
CA SER A 85 -9.80 7.74 28.86
C SER A 85 -9.61 8.38 30.24
N TYR A 86 -9.41 7.55 31.28
CA TYR A 86 -9.03 7.98 32.61
C TYR A 86 -7.68 8.64 32.68
N ALA A 87 -6.65 7.97 32.18
CA ALA A 87 -5.32 8.54 32.16
C ALA A 87 -5.28 9.82 31.32
N LEU A 88 -5.97 9.83 30.18
CA LEU A 88 -6.05 11.01 29.32
C LEU A 88 -6.75 12.19 30.00
N CYS A 89 -7.87 11.96 30.69
CA CYS A 89 -8.60 13.04 31.38
C CYS A 89 -7.81 13.62 32.57
N LYS A 90 -7.10 12.77 33.32
CA LYS A 90 -6.20 13.23 34.39
C LYS A 90 -5.04 14.04 33.84
N LEU A 91 -4.42 13.59 32.74
CA LEU A 91 -3.34 14.33 32.08
C LEU A 91 -3.80 15.69 31.53
N ASP A 92 -5.01 15.77 30.95
CA ASP A 92 -5.58 17.03 30.45
C ASP A 92 -5.85 18.03 31.57
N LYS A 93 -6.19 17.54 32.77
CA LYS A 93 -6.34 18.34 33.99
C LYS A 93 -5.02 18.61 34.73
N GLU A 94 -3.89 18.18 34.18
CA GLU A 94 -2.57 18.24 34.82
C GLU A 94 -2.53 17.53 36.20
N GLU A 95 -3.40 16.53 36.40
CA GLU A 95 -3.48 15.74 37.62
C GLU A 95 -2.58 14.50 37.55
N TYR A 96 -2.07 14.08 38.71
CA TYR A 96 -1.25 12.87 38.80
C TYR A 96 -2.05 11.62 38.38
N VAL A 97 -1.44 10.80 37.54
CA VAL A 97 -1.95 9.48 37.14
C VAL A 97 -0.87 8.41 37.36
N GLU A 98 -1.27 7.30 37.96
CA GLU A 98 -0.36 6.17 38.16
C GLU A 98 0.00 5.51 36.82
N LEU A 99 1.28 5.16 36.64
CA LEU A 99 1.78 4.53 35.42
C LEU A 99 1.11 3.17 35.15
N TRP A 100 0.54 2.54 36.19
CA TRP A 100 -0.20 1.30 36.08
C TRP A 100 -1.37 1.37 35.08
N TYR A 101 -2.02 2.54 34.95
CA TYR A 101 -3.11 2.76 33.98
C TYR A 101 -2.69 2.77 32.50
N PHE A 102 -1.39 2.67 32.22
CA PHE A 102 -0.82 2.52 30.88
C PHE A 102 -0.44 1.06 30.56
N THR A 103 -0.66 0.14 31.49
CA THR A 103 -0.46 -1.30 31.27
C THR A 103 -1.72 -1.95 30.70
N ASN A 104 -1.61 -3.11 30.05
CA ASN A 104 -2.76 -3.86 29.53
C ASN A 104 -3.79 -4.18 30.62
N ASN A 105 -3.32 -4.57 31.82
CA ASN A 105 -4.17 -4.83 32.98
C ASN A 105 -4.86 -3.55 33.48
N GLY A 106 -4.14 -2.44 33.55
CA GLY A 106 -4.70 -1.16 33.96
C GLY A 106 -5.70 -0.59 32.97
N LEU A 107 -5.51 -0.85 31.67
CA LEU A 107 -6.44 -0.47 30.62
C LEU A 107 -7.76 -1.23 30.73
N ASP A 108 -7.69 -2.54 30.96
CA ASP A 108 -8.86 -3.40 31.13
C ASP A 108 -9.69 -2.96 32.36
N GLU A 109 -9.03 -2.72 33.51
CA GLU A 109 -9.73 -2.24 34.71
C GLU A 109 -10.31 -0.83 34.53
N ALA A 110 -9.58 0.08 33.88
CA ALA A 110 -10.07 1.42 33.61
C ALA A 110 -11.25 1.42 32.63
N SER A 111 -11.32 0.47 31.69
CA SER A 111 -12.43 0.33 30.76
C SER A 111 -13.76 -0.03 31.47
N ILE A 112 -13.68 -0.70 32.62
CA ILE A 112 -14.84 -1.11 33.43
C ILE A 112 -15.35 0.07 34.28
N LYS A 113 -14.50 1.04 34.63
CA LYS A 113 -14.86 2.22 35.43
C LYS A 113 -15.56 3.27 34.56
N LYS A 114 -16.91 3.26 34.58
CA LYS A 114 -17.77 4.09 33.71
C LYS A 114 -17.73 5.60 34.02
N THR A 115 -17.31 6.02 35.20
CA THR A 115 -17.34 7.43 35.62
C THR A 115 -16.02 7.82 36.27
N ILE A 116 -15.32 8.71 35.60
CA ILE A 116 -13.89 8.97 35.79
C ILE A 116 -13.62 10.39 36.31
N ASN A 117 -14.62 11.25 36.21
CA ASN A 117 -14.54 12.61 36.69
C ASN A 117 -15.45 12.74 37.91
N ASP A 118 -14.90 13.12 39.06
CA ASP A 118 -15.70 13.42 40.26
C ASP A 118 -16.67 14.60 40.01
N ASP A 119 -16.34 15.47 39.04
CA ASP A 119 -17.21 16.53 38.54
C ASP A 119 -18.18 16.06 37.44
N ALA A 120 -18.12 14.80 36.98
CA ALA A 120 -19.10 14.30 36.02
C ALA A 120 -20.44 14.07 36.71
N MET A 121 -21.51 14.37 35.97
CA MET A 121 -22.86 14.07 36.39
C MET A 121 -23.25 12.66 35.94
N VAL A 122 -23.76 11.86 36.86
CA VAL A 122 -24.25 10.51 36.64
C VAL A 122 -25.76 10.53 36.79
N LEU A 123 -26.41 9.84 35.87
CA LEU A 123 -27.86 9.68 35.89
C LEU A 123 -28.22 8.57 36.89
N SER A 124 -28.91 8.92 37.98
CA SER A 124 -29.34 7.96 39.02
C SER A 124 -30.86 7.89 39.09
N THR A 125 -31.37 6.66 39.20
CA THR A 125 -32.80 6.39 39.40
C THR A 125 -33.12 6.42 40.90
N LEU A 126 -34.09 7.24 41.30
CA LEU A 126 -34.63 7.26 42.65
C LEU A 126 -35.62 6.10 42.83
N VAL A 127 -35.99 5.83 44.08
CA VAL A 127 -36.92 4.74 44.46
C VAL A 127 -38.31 4.93 43.85
N ASP A 128 -38.70 6.16 43.54
CA ASP A 128 -39.95 6.52 42.87
C ASP A 128 -39.91 6.35 41.34
N GLY A 129 -38.79 5.88 40.79
CA GLY A 129 -38.57 5.71 39.35
C GLY A 129 -38.22 7.00 38.61
N SER A 130 -38.18 8.15 39.31
CA SER A 130 -37.68 9.39 38.74
C SER A 130 -36.16 9.31 38.55
N THR A 131 -35.65 10.09 37.62
CA THR A 131 -34.23 10.05 37.27
C THR A 131 -33.61 11.42 37.49
N VAL A 132 -32.55 11.49 38.29
CA VAL A 132 -31.86 12.74 38.66
C VAL A 132 -30.38 12.66 38.28
N TRP A 133 -29.85 13.78 37.83
CA TRP A 133 -28.41 13.97 37.64
C TRP A 133 -27.76 14.28 38.99
N ILE A 134 -26.89 13.39 39.45
CA ILE A 134 -26.09 13.58 40.66
C ILE A 134 -24.60 13.54 40.30
N SER A 135 -23.77 14.30 41.02
CA SER A 135 -22.31 14.21 40.84
C SER A 135 -21.84 12.77 41.09
N SER A 136 -20.88 12.32 40.28
CA SER A 136 -20.24 11.01 40.39
C SER A 136 -19.63 10.79 41.77
N ALA A 137 -19.09 11.84 42.39
CA ALA A 137 -18.55 11.79 43.75
C ALA A 137 -19.61 11.37 44.80
N SER A 138 -20.87 11.76 44.59
CA SER A 138 -21.99 11.48 45.49
C SER A 138 -22.43 10.01 45.45
N VAL A 139 -22.19 9.32 44.33
CA VAL A 139 -22.61 7.91 44.12
C VAL A 139 -21.75 6.93 44.94
N GLY A 140 -20.49 7.29 45.21
CA GLY A 140 -19.57 6.48 46.03
C GLY A 140 -19.81 6.60 47.54
N SER A 141 -20.26 7.77 48.01
CA SER A 141 -20.44 8.05 49.45
C SER A 141 -21.67 7.37 50.06
N ALA A 142 -22.72 7.14 49.27
CA ALA A 142 -23.97 6.51 49.75
C ALA A 142 -23.82 5.01 50.11
N ARG A 143 -22.71 4.34 49.73
CA ARG A 143 -22.45 2.94 50.08
C ARG A 143 -21.68 2.75 51.40
N CYS A 144 -21.20 3.82 52.03
CA CYS A 144 -20.33 3.74 53.21
C CYS A 144 -21.01 4.11 54.55
N HIS A 145 -22.33 4.31 54.59
CA HIS A 145 -23.08 4.53 55.84
C HIS A 145 -23.88 3.28 56.22
N ASN A 146 -23.24 2.32 56.91
CA ASN A 146 -23.96 1.41 57.80
C ASN A 146 -23.90 2.01 59.21
N PRO A 147 -25.04 2.33 59.86
CA PRO A 147 -25.02 2.69 61.27
C PRO A 147 -24.68 1.43 62.08
N ILE A 148 -23.57 1.49 62.82
CA ILE A 148 -23.31 0.55 63.91
C ILE A 148 -24.36 0.85 64.99
N THR A 149 -25.30 -0.07 65.21
CA THR A 149 -26.18 -0.05 66.39
C THR A 149 -25.84 -1.25 67.28
N ASN A 150 -25.47 -0.93 68.52
CA ASN A 150 -25.45 -1.85 69.67
C ASN A 150 -26.80 -2.55 69.87
#